data_AF-A0A4W3JKL0-F1
#
_entry.id   AF-A0A4W3JKL0-F1
#
_cell.length_a   1.000
_cell.length_b   1.000
_cell.length_c   1.000
_cell.angle_alpha   90.00
_cell.angle_beta   90.00
_cell.angle_gamma   90.00
#
_symmetry.space_group_name_H-M   'P 1'
#
loop_
_entity.id
_entity.type
_entity.pdbx_description
1 polymer ?
#
loop_
_entity_poly.entity_id
_entity_poly.type
_entity_poly.pdbx_seq_one_letter_code
_entity_poly.pdbx_strand_id
1 'polypeptide(L)'
;MMNLRARLQSQSLWKLFCTMELRLIPVLAVMENCRIHVNKDGLKRTSKLLEVRQKQLEQEAHRVAGEQFCLASSNQLRQILFDKLRLHLLCEKNLPKTDLRQHQSTSEVVLMQLQDLHPLPKIILEYRQNFVSSTWNQTGTVSGRLSAKHPVSDIHTVAFSLWVTVRYQPLPSK
;
A
#
# COMPACT_ATOMS: atom_id res chain seq x y z
N MET A 1 -22.05 -18.53 28.60
CA MET A 1 -21.43 -17.59 27.64
C MET A 1 -21.60 -16.16 28.17
N MET A 2 -20.66 -15.25 27.93
CA MET A 2 -20.79 -13.85 28.38
C MET A 2 -21.88 -13.10 27.61
N ASN A 3 -22.71 -12.34 28.32
CA ASN A 3 -23.73 -11.49 27.70
C ASN A 3 -23.08 -10.24 27.09
N LEU A 4 -22.80 -10.28 25.78
CA LEU A 4 -22.14 -9.19 25.05
C LEU A 4 -22.93 -7.88 25.10
N ARG A 5 -24.27 -7.95 25.04
CA ARG A 5 -25.17 -6.80 25.18
C ARG A 5 -25.00 -6.11 26.53
N ALA A 6 -24.97 -6.88 27.63
CA ALA A 6 -24.74 -6.32 28.96
C ALA A 6 -23.38 -5.59 29.06
N ARG A 7 -22.32 -6.14 28.46
CA ARG A 7 -20.99 -5.50 28.40
C ARG A 7 -20.98 -4.21 27.57
N LEU A 8 -21.64 -4.19 26.41
CA LEU A 8 -21.80 -2.99 25.60
C LEU A 8 -22.65 -1.91 26.29
N GLN A 9 -23.60 -2.31 27.13
CA GLN A 9 -24.39 -1.39 27.96
C GLN A 9 -23.56 -0.83 29.13
N SER A 10 -22.79 -1.67 29.84
CA SER A 10 -21.93 -1.21 30.95
C SER A 10 -20.75 -0.33 30.50
N GLN A 11 -20.40 -0.36 29.21
CA GLN A 11 -19.40 0.52 28.59
C GLN A 11 -20.03 1.70 27.81
N SER A 12 -21.35 1.90 27.88
CA SER A 12 -22.12 2.93 27.13
C SER A 12 -22.05 2.83 25.59
N LEU A 13 -21.37 1.82 25.04
CA LEU A 13 -21.21 1.58 23.60
C LEU A 13 -22.48 1.08 22.91
N TRP A 14 -23.48 0.60 23.67
CA TRP A 14 -24.72 0.05 23.14
C TRP A 14 -25.44 0.99 22.15
N LYS A 15 -25.46 2.30 22.40
CA LYS A 15 -26.07 3.28 21.48
C LYS A 15 -25.33 3.31 20.15
N LEU A 16 -24.00 3.45 20.17
CA LEU A 16 -23.14 3.48 18.98
C LEU A 16 -23.30 2.20 18.14
N PHE A 17 -23.29 1.04 18.79
CA PHE A 17 -23.51 -0.25 18.14
C PHE A 17 -24.86 -0.31 17.40
N CYS A 18 -25.95 0.09 18.05
CA CYS A 18 -27.28 0.08 17.43
C CYS A 18 -27.50 1.17 16.37
N THR A 19 -26.88 2.35 16.50
CA THR A 19 -27.13 3.47 15.58
C THR A 19 -26.16 3.57 14.41
N MET A 20 -24.96 2.97 14.49
CA MET A 20 -23.96 2.99 13.42
C MET A 20 -23.58 1.58 12.95
N GLU A 21 -22.97 0.74 13.81
CA GLU A 21 -22.46 -0.58 13.38
C GLU A 21 -23.55 -1.47 12.77
N LEU A 22 -24.69 -1.64 13.44
CA LEU A 22 -25.81 -2.44 12.92
C LEU A 22 -26.42 -1.86 11.64
N ARG A 23 -26.30 -0.54 11.39
CA ARG A 23 -26.75 0.10 10.14
C ARG A 23 -25.74 -0.06 9.00
N LEU A 24 -24.46 -0.28 9.32
CA LEU A 24 -23.40 -0.48 8.34
C LEU A 24 -23.42 -1.89 7.75
N ILE A 25 -23.86 -2.90 8.51
CA ILE A 25 -23.99 -4.31 8.05
C ILE A 25 -24.72 -4.44 6.70
N PRO A 26 -25.95 -3.94 6.49
CA PRO A 26 -26.63 -4.06 5.20
C PRO A 26 -25.95 -3.26 4.08
N VAL A 27 -25.26 -2.15 4.40
CA VAL A 27 -24.51 -1.37 3.40
C VAL A 27 -23.29 -2.16 2.91
N LEU A 28 -22.55 -2.79 3.82
CA LEU A 28 -21.42 -3.66 3.48
C LEU A 28 -21.88 -4.92 2.73
N ALA A 29 -22.98 -5.56 3.15
CA ALA A 29 -23.56 -6.69 2.44
C ALA A 29 -23.99 -6.32 0.99
N VAL A 30 -24.48 -5.10 0.75
CA VAL A 30 -24.72 -4.60 -0.61
C VAL A 30 -23.39 -4.39 -1.35
N MET A 31 -22.39 -3.75 -0.73
CA MET A 31 -21.08 -3.50 -1.34
C MET A 31 -20.34 -4.80 -1.72
N GLU A 32 -20.44 -5.86 -0.92
CA GLU A 32 -19.87 -7.19 -1.22
C GLU A 32 -20.61 -7.90 -2.37
N ASN A 33 -21.94 -7.77 -2.45
CA ASN A 33 -22.74 -8.31 -3.55
C ASN A 33 -22.59 -7.49 -4.85
N CYS A 34 -22.24 -6.20 -4.77
CA CYS A 34 -21.93 -5.33 -5.90
C CYS A 34 -20.59 -5.71 -6.57
N ARG A 35 -20.59 -6.79 -7.34
CA ARG A 35 -19.42 -7.28 -8.09
C ARG A 35 -18.88 -6.22 -9.06
N ILE A 36 -17.76 -5.61 -8.68
CA ILE A 36 -16.95 -4.74 -9.55
C ILE A 36 -16.49 -5.57 -10.77
N HIS A 37 -16.90 -5.16 -11.97
CA HIS A 37 -16.53 -5.85 -13.21
C HIS A 37 -15.11 -5.50 -13.62
N VAL A 38 -14.14 -6.28 -13.12
CA VAL A 38 -12.73 -6.14 -13.48
C VAL A 38 -12.46 -6.75 -14.87
N ASN A 39 -11.90 -5.95 -15.77
CA ASN A 39 -11.45 -6.41 -17.08
C ASN A 39 -10.25 -7.38 -16.93
N LYS A 40 -10.54 -8.69 -16.90
CA LYS A 40 -9.55 -9.76 -16.68
C LYS A 40 -8.41 -9.73 -17.70
N ASP A 41 -8.69 -9.47 -18.97
CA ASP A 41 -7.67 -9.51 -20.02
C ASP A 41 -6.88 -8.20 -20.11
N GLY A 42 -7.49 -7.07 -19.72
CA GLY A 42 -6.74 -5.85 -19.38
C GLY A 42 -5.75 -6.12 -18.24
N LEU A 43 -6.23 -6.69 -17.13
CA LEU A 43 -5.39 -6.99 -15.96
C LEU A 43 -4.26 -7.98 -16.29
N LYS A 44 -4.50 -9.03 -17.09
CA LYS A 44 -3.44 -9.94 -17.59
C LYS A 44 -2.37 -9.21 -18.43
N ARG A 45 -2.79 -8.31 -19.34
CA ARG A 45 -1.85 -7.51 -20.15
C ARG A 45 -0.99 -6.61 -19.26
N THR A 46 -1.61 -5.94 -18.28
CA THR A 46 -0.89 -5.10 -17.31
C THR A 46 0.05 -5.93 -16.43
N SER A 47 -0.38 -7.10 -15.93
CA SER A 47 0.49 -8.03 -15.18
C SER A 47 1.75 -8.38 -15.99
N LYS A 48 1.58 -8.84 -17.23
CA LYS A 48 2.70 -9.21 -18.09
C LYS A 48 3.63 -8.01 -18.42
N LEU A 49 3.08 -6.80 -18.56
CA LEU A 49 3.87 -5.58 -18.73
C LEU A 49 4.69 -5.25 -17.47
N LEU A 50 4.08 -5.36 -16.29
CA LEU A 50 4.74 -5.14 -15.00
C LEU A 50 5.81 -6.21 -14.72
N GLU A 51 5.55 -7.48 -15.03
CA GLU A 51 6.52 -8.59 -14.93
C GLU A 51 7.76 -8.34 -15.81
N VAL A 52 7.58 -7.86 -17.04
CA VAL A 52 8.68 -7.47 -17.93
C VAL A 52 9.43 -6.26 -17.36
N ARG A 53 8.72 -5.24 -16.85
CA ARG A 53 9.36 -4.05 -16.29
C ARG A 53 10.13 -4.35 -15.00
N GLN A 54 9.60 -5.19 -14.11
CA GLN A 54 10.28 -5.65 -12.91
C GLN A 54 11.59 -6.37 -13.24
N LYS A 55 11.61 -7.25 -14.25
CA LYS A 55 12.84 -7.94 -14.70
C LYS A 55 13.88 -6.98 -15.29
N GLN A 56 13.44 -5.95 -16.02
CA GLN A 56 14.35 -4.89 -16.49
C GLN A 56 14.97 -4.11 -15.33
N LEU A 57 14.16 -3.71 -14.33
CA LEU A 57 14.62 -2.99 -13.15
C LEU A 57 15.53 -3.84 -12.25
N GLU A 58 15.28 -5.14 -12.16
CA GLU A 58 16.16 -6.10 -11.47
C GLU A 58 17.52 -6.24 -12.15
N GLN A 59 17.54 -6.45 -13.47
CA GLN A 59 18.78 -6.52 -14.26
C GLN A 59 19.58 -5.22 -14.17
N GLU A 60 18.90 -4.07 -14.26
CA GLU A 60 19.55 -2.75 -14.14
C GLU A 60 20.08 -2.51 -12.72
N ALA A 61 19.32 -2.89 -11.68
CA ALA A 61 19.77 -2.80 -10.29
C ALA A 61 21.01 -3.65 -10.03
N HIS A 62 21.06 -4.89 -10.54
CA HIS A 62 22.25 -5.75 -10.45
C HIS A 62 23.44 -5.14 -11.21
N ARG A 63 23.19 -4.58 -12.40
CA ARG A 63 24.22 -3.92 -13.23
C ARG A 63 24.85 -2.72 -12.51
N VAL A 64 24.07 -1.84 -11.89
CA VAL A 64 24.61 -0.67 -11.17
C VAL A 64 25.10 -0.99 -9.76
N ALA A 65 24.67 -2.10 -9.13
CA ALA A 65 25.20 -2.56 -7.85
C ALA A 65 26.53 -3.34 -8.00
N GLY A 66 26.81 -3.88 -9.19
CA GLY A 66 27.96 -4.76 -9.44
C GLY A 66 27.77 -6.19 -8.91
N GLU A 67 26.57 -6.54 -8.40
CA GLU A 67 26.26 -7.88 -7.89
C GLU A 67 24.77 -8.24 -8.00
N GLN A 68 24.46 -9.53 -7.88
CA GLN A 68 23.08 -10.03 -7.84
C GLN A 68 22.55 -10.07 -6.40
N PHE A 69 21.34 -9.56 -6.20
CA PHE A 69 20.65 -9.56 -4.90
C PHE A 69 19.13 -9.51 -5.07
N CYS A 70 18.37 -9.86 -4.03
CA CYS A 70 16.91 -9.77 -4.05
C CYS A 70 16.44 -8.34 -3.76
N LEU A 71 15.89 -7.64 -4.75
CA LEU A 71 15.38 -6.26 -4.61
C LEU A 71 14.26 -6.12 -3.57
N ALA A 72 13.47 -7.18 -3.33
CA ALA A 72 12.47 -7.23 -2.27
C ALA A 72 13.08 -7.34 -0.86
N SER A 73 14.34 -7.80 -0.74
CA SER A 73 15.03 -7.92 0.54
C SER A 73 15.64 -6.58 0.98
N SER A 74 14.88 -5.84 1.77
CA SER A 74 15.32 -4.56 2.36
C SER A 74 16.58 -4.68 3.23
N ASN A 75 16.94 -5.89 3.68
CA ASN A 75 18.19 -6.16 4.39
C ASN A 75 19.38 -6.28 3.42
N GLN A 76 19.27 -7.04 2.32
CA GLN A 76 20.34 -7.12 1.32
C GLN A 76 20.58 -5.75 0.66
N LEU A 77 19.51 -5.04 0.31
CA LEU A 77 19.59 -3.68 -0.21
C LEU A 77 20.33 -2.72 0.75
N ARG A 78 20.09 -2.83 2.07
CA ARG A 78 20.80 -2.03 3.09
C ARG A 78 22.32 -2.28 3.01
N GLN A 79 22.73 -3.54 2.93
CA GLN A 79 24.16 -3.91 2.87
C GLN A 79 24.83 -3.33 1.62
N ILE A 80 24.15 -3.37 0.47
CA ILE A 80 24.66 -2.80 -0.78
C ILE A 80 24.79 -1.28 -0.69
N LEU A 81 23.74 -0.56 -0.28
CA LEU A 81 23.74 0.90 -0.22
C LEU A 81 24.74 1.46 0.81
N PHE A 82 24.96 0.76 1.93
CA PHE A 82 25.69 1.32 3.07
C PHE A 82 27.02 0.63 3.41
N ASP A 83 27.15 -0.69 3.25
CA ASP A 83 28.40 -1.39 3.59
C ASP A 83 29.37 -1.37 2.40
N LYS A 84 28.84 -1.59 1.18
CA LYS A 84 29.61 -1.59 -0.08
C LYS A 84 29.67 -0.23 -0.77
N LEU A 85 28.54 0.32 -1.22
CA LEU A 85 28.49 1.62 -1.90
C LEU A 85 28.72 2.80 -0.96
N ARG A 86 28.60 2.59 0.36
CA ARG A 86 28.91 3.55 1.44
C ARG A 86 28.28 4.94 1.25
N LEU A 87 27.09 5.00 0.65
CA LEU A 87 26.43 6.27 0.28
C LEU A 87 26.10 7.16 1.51
N HIS A 88 26.08 6.58 2.72
CA HIS A 88 25.94 7.32 3.97
C HIS A 88 27.18 8.16 4.35
N LEU A 89 28.34 7.92 3.74
CA LEU A 89 29.54 8.76 3.88
C LEU A 89 29.60 9.89 2.83
N LEU A 90 28.89 9.72 1.72
CA LEU A 90 28.83 10.67 0.61
C LEU A 90 27.63 11.63 0.71
N CYS A 91 26.67 11.35 1.61
CA CYS A 91 25.52 12.21 1.86
C CYS A 91 25.79 13.12 3.06
N GLU A 92 25.89 14.43 2.82
CA GLU A 92 26.05 15.46 3.86
C GLU A 92 24.83 15.58 4.80
N LYS A 93 23.69 15.00 4.40
CA LYS A 93 22.42 15.06 5.13
C LYS A 93 22.35 13.91 6.15
N ASN A 94 21.91 14.22 7.37
CA ASN A 94 21.68 13.19 8.39
C ASN A 94 20.55 12.23 7.97
N LEU A 95 20.92 11.04 7.49
CA LEU A 95 19.97 9.98 7.16
C LEU A 95 19.24 9.47 8.41
N PRO A 96 17.89 9.31 8.37
CA PRO A 96 17.14 8.69 9.45
C PRO A 96 17.47 7.20 9.63
N LYS A 97 17.78 6.85 10.87
CA LYS A 97 18.12 5.50 11.33
C LYS A 97 16.86 4.75 11.80
N THR A 98 16.91 3.42 11.85
CA THR A 98 15.84 2.56 12.39
C THR A 98 16.01 2.37 13.91
N ASP A 99 14.99 2.71 14.70
CA ASP A 99 15.05 2.76 16.18
C ASP A 99 15.65 1.51 16.83
N LEU A 100 15.20 0.33 16.39
CA LEU A 100 15.53 -0.96 17.02
C LEU A 100 17.01 -1.36 16.95
N ARG A 101 17.82 -0.79 16.04
CA ARG A 101 19.25 -1.16 15.85
C ARG A 101 20.17 -0.02 15.40
N GLN A 102 19.68 1.21 15.29
CA GLN A 102 20.37 2.37 14.71
C GLN A 102 20.95 2.20 13.27
N HIS A 103 20.65 1.10 12.58
CA HIS A 103 21.03 0.93 11.18
C HIS A 103 20.31 1.95 10.29
N GLN A 104 20.97 2.38 9.20
CA GLN A 104 20.35 3.30 8.24
C GLN A 104 19.07 2.69 7.64
N SER A 105 18.04 3.51 7.48
CA SER A 105 16.76 3.08 6.90
C SER A 105 16.87 2.89 5.39
N THR A 106 16.03 2.02 4.82
CA THR A 106 15.81 1.90 3.37
C THR A 106 14.39 2.37 3.01
N SER A 107 13.85 3.33 3.75
CA SER A 107 12.56 3.98 3.44
C SER A 107 12.66 4.88 2.20
N GLU A 108 11.52 5.18 1.59
CA GLU A 108 11.40 6.06 0.42
C GLU A 108 12.11 7.41 0.61
N VAL A 109 11.92 8.05 1.76
CA VAL A 109 12.59 9.31 2.13
C VAL A 109 14.12 9.22 2.06
N VAL A 110 14.71 8.09 2.49
CA VAL A 110 16.17 7.89 2.39
C VAL A 110 16.59 7.64 0.94
N LEU A 111 15.84 6.83 0.20
CA LEU A 111 16.17 6.53 -1.19
C LEU A 111 16.08 7.78 -2.07
N MET A 112 15.13 8.68 -1.83
CA MET A 112 15.07 10.01 -2.47
C MET A 112 16.27 10.89 -2.11
N GLN A 113 16.75 10.87 -0.86
CA GLN A 113 17.96 11.60 -0.45
C GLN A 113 19.26 11.06 -1.07
N LEU A 114 19.27 9.78 -1.50
CA LEU A 114 20.44 9.11 -2.09
C LEU A 114 20.41 9.05 -3.63
N GLN A 115 19.29 9.40 -4.27
CA GLN A 115 19.10 9.27 -5.72
C GLN A 115 20.09 10.10 -6.55
N ASP A 116 20.56 11.22 -5.99
CA ASP A 116 21.47 12.15 -6.65
C ASP A 116 22.93 11.68 -6.55
N LEU A 117 23.23 10.76 -5.63
CA LEU A 117 24.55 10.17 -5.39
C LEU A 117 24.77 8.87 -6.17
N HIS A 118 23.70 8.13 -6.48
CA HIS A 118 23.79 6.85 -7.17
C HIS A 118 22.47 6.49 -7.90
N PRO A 119 22.49 5.86 -9.09
CA PRO A 119 21.26 5.47 -9.79
C PRO A 119 20.44 4.39 -9.05
N LEU A 120 21.08 3.53 -8.23
CA LEU A 120 20.41 2.40 -7.59
C LEU A 120 19.16 2.78 -6.75
N PRO A 121 19.22 3.76 -5.81
CA PRO A 121 18.03 4.24 -5.11
C PRO A 121 16.83 4.57 -6.01
N LYS A 122 17.04 5.22 -7.16
CA LYS A 122 15.97 5.57 -8.11
C LYS A 122 15.33 4.33 -8.75
N ILE A 123 16.15 3.35 -9.13
CA ILE A 123 15.68 2.07 -9.69
C ILE A 123 14.85 1.28 -8.65
N ILE A 124 15.25 1.31 -7.38
CA ILE A 124 14.53 0.65 -6.28
C ILE A 124 13.19 1.35 -5.98
N LEU A 125 13.13 2.68 -6.04
CA LEU A 125 11.87 3.43 -5.90
C LEU A 125 10.87 2.99 -6.98
N GLU A 126 11.30 2.97 -8.25
CA GLU A 126 10.45 2.51 -9.36
C GLU A 126 10.03 1.04 -9.17
N TYR A 127 10.94 0.15 -8.78
CA TYR A 127 10.62 -1.27 -8.54
C TYR A 127 9.52 -1.45 -7.47
N ARG A 128 9.62 -0.71 -6.36
CA ARG A 128 8.68 -0.83 -5.23
C ARG A 128 7.29 -0.27 -5.51
N GLN A 129 7.16 0.71 -6.41
CA GLN A 129 5.87 1.31 -6.76
C GLN A 129 4.92 0.32 -7.46
N ASN A 130 5.44 -0.81 -7.97
CA ASN A 130 4.71 -1.77 -8.81
C ASN A 130 4.01 -2.93 -8.04
N PHE A 131 3.73 -2.81 -6.74
CA PHE A 131 3.08 -3.83 -5.89
C PHE A 131 1.80 -3.30 -5.20
N VAL A 132 0.67 -4.04 -5.26
CA VAL A 132 -0.67 -3.53 -4.84
C VAL A 132 -1.55 -4.64 -4.20
N SER A 133 -2.15 -4.45 -2.98
CA SER A 133 -2.98 -5.47 -2.24
C SER A 133 -4.14 -5.06 -1.20
N SER A 134 -5.48 -5.07 -1.52
CA SER A 134 -6.76 -5.00 -0.71
C SER A 134 -7.78 -6.22 -0.74
N THR A 135 -8.47 -6.50 0.38
CA THR A 135 -9.62 -7.41 0.64
C THR A 135 -10.14 -6.98 2.00
N TRP A 136 -11.41 -6.63 2.10
CA TRP A 136 -11.91 -5.73 3.14
C TRP A 136 -12.04 -6.38 4.53
N ASN A 137 -11.85 -5.57 5.57
CA ASN A 137 -11.98 -5.96 6.97
C ASN A 137 -12.47 -4.76 7.80
N GLN A 138 -13.70 -4.87 8.33
CA GLN A 138 -14.33 -3.86 9.19
C GLN A 138 -13.74 -3.84 10.62
N THR A 139 -13.42 -5.00 11.19
CA THR A 139 -12.93 -5.14 12.57
C THR A 139 -11.40 -5.11 12.67
N GLY A 140 -10.70 -4.83 11.57
CA GLY A 140 -9.24 -4.88 11.46
C GLY A 140 -8.49 -3.71 12.07
N THR A 141 -9.16 -2.66 12.55
CA THR A 141 -8.50 -1.50 13.19
C THR A 141 -9.13 -1.14 14.54
N VAL A 142 -8.29 -0.78 15.51
CA VAL A 142 -8.72 -0.31 16.84
C VAL A 142 -9.32 1.10 16.82
N SER A 143 -9.28 1.78 15.67
CA SER A 143 -9.78 3.15 15.47
C SER A 143 -11.14 3.22 14.76
N GLY A 144 -11.78 2.08 14.49
CA GLY A 144 -13.08 2.01 13.81
C GLY A 144 -13.02 2.35 12.31
N ARG A 145 -11.83 2.37 11.71
CA ARG A 145 -11.64 2.53 10.25
C ARG A 145 -11.72 1.18 9.54
N LEU A 146 -12.35 1.15 8.37
CA LEU A 146 -12.28 0.01 7.46
C LEU A 146 -10.84 -0.17 6.95
N SER A 147 -10.41 -1.42 6.71
CA SER A 147 -9.06 -1.79 6.25
C SER A 147 -9.12 -2.85 5.12
N ALA A 148 -8.01 -3.13 4.42
CA ALA A 148 -8.01 -4.13 3.34
C ALA A 148 -6.65 -4.80 2.93
N LYS A 149 -6.65 -6.08 2.44
CA LYS A 149 -5.47 -6.89 1.94
C LYS A 149 -5.67 -7.79 0.63
N HIS A 150 -4.95 -7.59 -0.51
CA HIS A 150 -4.93 -8.15 -1.95
C HIS A 150 -5.86 -7.73 -3.23
N PRO A 151 -6.08 -6.50 -3.87
CA PRO A 151 -5.27 -5.38 -4.51
C PRO A 151 -5.56 -3.87 -4.06
N VAL A 152 -4.64 -3.10 -3.41
CA VAL A 152 -4.93 -1.86 -2.60
C VAL A 152 -5.40 -0.70 -3.47
N SER A 153 -6.57 -0.19 -3.11
CA SER A 153 -6.83 1.25 -3.21
C SER A 153 -7.20 1.76 -1.82
N ASP A 154 -6.59 2.87 -1.39
CA ASP A 154 -7.12 3.65 -0.28
C ASP A 154 -8.33 4.43 -0.81
N ILE A 155 -9.51 3.84 -0.63
CA ILE A 155 -10.75 4.22 -1.33
C ILE A 155 -11.34 5.58 -0.87
N HIS A 156 -10.63 6.35 -0.05
CA HIS A 156 -10.96 7.76 0.18
C HIS A 156 -10.98 8.59 -1.11
N THR A 157 -10.19 8.23 -2.13
CA THR A 157 -10.20 8.94 -3.43
C THR A 157 -11.05 8.23 -4.49
N VAL A 158 -10.86 6.92 -4.69
CA VAL A 158 -11.28 6.24 -5.94
C VAL A 158 -12.78 5.94 -5.99
N ALA A 159 -13.36 5.21 -5.03
CA ALA A 159 -14.78 4.85 -5.14
C ALA A 159 -15.74 5.96 -4.67
N PHE A 160 -15.28 6.96 -3.90
CA PHE A 160 -16.07 8.17 -3.70
C PHE A 160 -16.22 8.92 -5.04
N SER A 161 -15.12 9.11 -5.78
CA SER A 161 -15.16 9.64 -7.14
C SER A 161 -16.02 8.80 -8.08
N LEU A 162 -15.88 7.47 -8.05
CA LEU A 162 -16.66 6.58 -8.92
C LEU A 162 -18.17 6.61 -8.60
N TRP A 163 -18.55 6.65 -7.32
CA TRP A 163 -19.94 6.74 -6.87
C TRP A 163 -20.58 8.09 -7.22
N VAL A 164 -19.83 9.19 -7.09
CA VAL A 164 -20.26 10.53 -7.53
C VAL A 164 -20.44 10.56 -9.06
N THR A 165 -19.45 10.11 -9.83
CA THR A 165 -19.49 10.11 -11.30
C THR A 165 -20.64 9.27 -11.87
N VAL A 166 -20.95 8.11 -11.27
CA VAL A 166 -22.07 7.24 -11.69
C VAL A 166 -23.44 7.81 -11.32
N ARG A 167 -23.52 8.80 -10.41
CA ARG A 167 -24.76 9.52 -10.05
C ARG A 167 -24.95 10.87 -10.75
N TYR A 168 -23.87 11.48 -11.28
CA TYR A 168 -23.88 12.80 -11.91
C TYR A 168 -23.49 12.77 -13.40
N GLN A 169 -24.14 11.90 -14.18
CA GLN A 169 -24.36 12.21 -15.60
C GLN A 169 -25.72 12.91 -15.73
N PRO A 170 -25.79 14.15 -16.26
CA PRO A 170 -27.07 14.75 -16.59
C PRO A 170 -27.74 13.92 -17.69
N LEU A 171 -29.03 13.61 -17.52
CA LEU A 171 -29.80 12.91 -18.55
C LEU A 171 -29.87 13.79 -19.82
N PRO A 172 -29.71 13.21 -21.02
CA PRO A 172 -29.82 13.97 -22.26
C PRO A 172 -31.25 14.48 -22.42
N SER A 173 -31.38 15.80 -22.63
CA SER A 173 -32.67 16.44 -22.86
C SER A 173 -33.31 15.99 -24.17
N LYS A 174 -34.61 15.70 -24.11
CA LYS A 174 -35.53 15.59 -25.24
C LYS A 174 -36.64 16.62 -25.07
#